data_AF-A0A7R9EME8-F1
#
_entry.id   AF-A0A7R9EME8-F1
#
_cell.length_a   1.000
_cell.length_b   1.000
_cell.length_c   1.000
_cell.angle_alpha   90.00
_cell.angle_beta   90.00
_cell.angle_gamma   90.00
#
_symmetry.space_group_name_H-M   'P 1'
#
loop_
_entity.id
_entity.type
_entity.pdbx_description
1 polymer ?
#
loop_
_entity_poly.entity_id
_entity_poly.type
_entity_poly.pdbx_seq_one_letter_code
_entity_poly.pdbx_strand_id
1 'polypeptide(L)'
;MNCSLSRDGRDAVEMKSMPGVFEYSVHNLRHNLAPIIDKGLKLVLLFGVSNHLDKDDVGSNADSQQNPVIKVLPKLRTWFPELIIATDVCLCPYTEHGHCGILGPDGVIDNPASIKRIAQIALAYAKAVTDALAVSILSAYRSNKVVRRFIMTWLSIFK
;
A
#
# COMPACT_ATOMS: atom_id res chain seq x y z
N MET A 1 -0.73 -13.02 4.23
CA MET A 1 -2.14 -12.84 3.81
C MET A 1 -2.24 -11.57 2.98
N ASN A 2 -2.96 -11.60 1.86
CA ASN A 2 -3.29 -10.39 1.09
C ASN A 2 -4.52 -9.74 1.73
N CYS A 3 -4.42 -8.47 2.10
CA CYS A 3 -5.52 -7.75 2.72
C CYS A 3 -5.84 -6.51 1.90
N SER A 4 -7.02 -6.52 1.26
CA SER A 4 -7.56 -5.37 0.53
C SER A 4 -8.37 -4.50 1.49
N LEU A 5 -8.09 -3.20 1.57
CA LEU A 5 -8.68 -2.30 2.55
C LEU A 5 -9.67 -1.31 1.95
N SER A 6 -10.90 -1.31 2.49
CA SER A 6 -11.99 -0.40 2.10
C SER A 6 -12.37 0.61 3.18
N ARG A 7 -13.08 1.68 2.78
CA ARG A 7 -13.68 2.67 3.70
C ARG A 7 -15.11 2.31 4.12
N ASP A 8 -15.85 1.55 3.30
CA ASP A 8 -17.27 1.27 3.57
C ASP A 8 -17.48 0.43 4.84
N GLY A 9 -18.41 0.86 5.69
CA GLY A 9 -18.78 0.21 6.95
C GLY A 9 -19.54 -1.10 6.81
N ARG A 10 -19.37 -1.83 5.70
CA ARG A 10 -19.94 -3.16 5.47
C ARG A 10 -18.94 -4.24 5.88
N ASP A 11 -19.48 -5.42 6.20
CA ASP A 11 -18.72 -6.64 6.47
C ASP A 11 -17.86 -7.05 5.27
N ALA A 12 -16.90 -7.94 5.53
CA ALA A 12 -15.93 -8.42 4.55
C ALA A 12 -16.60 -8.77 3.21
N VAL A 13 -16.18 -8.11 2.13
CA VAL A 13 -16.78 -8.30 0.79
C VAL A 13 -15.97 -9.36 0.04
N GLU A 14 -16.60 -10.48 -0.32
CA GLU A 14 -15.93 -11.52 -1.08
C GLU A 14 -15.68 -11.07 -2.53
N MET A 15 -14.45 -11.28 -2.99
CA MET A 15 -14.06 -11.00 -4.37
C MET A 15 -14.56 -12.12 -5.28
N LYS A 16 -15.51 -11.81 -6.17
CA LYS A 16 -16.08 -12.79 -7.12
C LYS A 16 -15.03 -13.52 -7.98
N SER A 17 -13.95 -12.83 -8.33
CA SER A 17 -12.86 -13.38 -9.14
C SER A 17 -11.88 -14.25 -8.36
N MET A 18 -11.92 -14.20 -7.03
CA MET A 18 -11.01 -14.93 -6.13
C MET A 18 -11.81 -15.47 -4.92
N PRO A 19 -12.52 -16.60 -5.10
CA PRO A 19 -13.29 -17.21 -4.01
C PRO A 19 -12.43 -17.44 -2.76
N GLY A 20 -12.97 -17.08 -1.59
CA GLY A 20 -12.25 -17.13 -0.32
C GLY A 20 -11.32 -15.94 -0.04
N VAL A 21 -11.24 -14.95 -0.93
CA VAL A 21 -10.53 -13.68 -0.71
C VAL A 21 -11.54 -12.57 -0.45
N PHE A 22 -11.27 -11.79 0.59
CA PHE A 22 -12.18 -10.75 1.06
C PHE A 22 -11.51 -9.38 1.11
N GLU A 23 -12.27 -8.35 0.77
CA GLU A 23 -11.95 -6.96 1.05
C GLU A 23 -12.49 -6.58 2.44
N TYR A 24 -11.62 -6.07 3.30
CA TYR A 24 -11.94 -5.73 4.68
C TYR A 24 -12.00 -4.23 4.86
N SER A 25 -13.00 -3.74 5.58
CA SER A 25 -13.01 -2.35 6.03
C SER A 25 -11.99 -2.13 7.15
N VAL A 26 -11.50 -0.89 7.27
CA VAL A 26 -10.59 -0.49 8.37
C VAL A 26 -11.17 -0.81 9.76
N HIS A 27 -12.50 -0.82 9.90
CA HIS A 27 -13.19 -1.08 11.17
C HIS A 27 -13.18 -2.56 11.54
N ASN A 28 -13.40 -3.45 10.57
CA ASN A 28 -13.54 -4.88 10.82
C ASN A 28 -12.21 -5.65 10.74
N LEU A 29 -11.13 -4.99 10.30
CA LEU A 29 -9.83 -5.64 10.10
C LEU A 29 -9.31 -6.35 11.36
N ARG A 30 -9.41 -5.71 12.54
CA ARG A 30 -8.90 -6.30 13.80
C ARG A 30 -9.57 -7.64 14.12
N HIS A 31 -10.90 -7.69 14.03
CA HIS A 31 -11.68 -8.87 14.37
C HIS A 31 -11.34 -10.05 13.45
N ASN A 32 -11.13 -9.77 12.16
CA ASN A 32 -10.80 -10.81 11.18
C ASN A 32 -9.33 -11.25 11.26
N LEU A 33 -8.42 -10.34 11.60
CA LEU A 33 -6.98 -10.64 11.60
C LEU A 33 -6.51 -11.31 12.90
N ALA A 34 -7.11 -10.98 14.05
CA ALA A 34 -6.68 -11.50 15.35
C ALA A 34 -6.67 -13.05 15.42
N PRO A 35 -7.74 -13.78 15.02
CA PRO A 35 -7.73 -15.24 15.08
C PRO A 35 -6.67 -15.89 14.16
N ILE A 36 -6.25 -15.19 13.11
CA ILE A 36 -5.26 -15.67 12.15
C ILE A 36 -3.84 -15.43 12.69
N ILE A 37 -3.64 -14.30 13.38
CA ILE A 37 -2.39 -14.01 14.10
C ILE A 37 -2.18 -15.00 15.25
N ASP A 38 -3.23 -15.33 16.00
CA ASP A 38 -3.20 -16.32 17.08
C ASP A 38 -2.80 -17.72 16.57
N LYS A 39 -3.13 -18.03 15.30
CA LYS A 39 -2.73 -19.26 14.62
C LYS A 39 -1.30 -19.22 14.06
N GLY A 40 -0.57 -18.13 14.27
CA GLY A 40 0.85 -18.00 13.91
C GLY A 40 1.14 -17.15 12.67
N LEU A 41 0.18 -16.38 12.14
CA LEU A 41 0.48 -15.44 11.07
C LEU A 41 1.43 -14.33 11.56
N LYS A 42 2.57 -14.18 10.87
CA LYS A 42 3.60 -13.19 11.21
C LYS A 42 3.70 -12.01 10.24
N LEU A 43 3.14 -12.12 9.04
CA LEU A 43 3.26 -11.10 8.00
C LEU A 43 1.95 -10.87 7.24
N VAL A 44 1.63 -9.59 7.03
CA VAL A 44 0.56 -9.13 6.14
C VAL A 44 1.10 -8.25 5.03
N LEU A 45 0.52 -8.37 3.84
CA LEU A 45 0.72 -7.44 2.73
C LEU A 45 -0.58 -6.70 2.46
N LEU A 46 -0.55 -5.38 2.63
CA LEU A 46 -1.72 -4.50 2.48
C LEU A 46 -1.82 -3.96 1.06
N PHE A 47 -3.02 -4.06 0.50
CA PHE A 47 -3.42 -3.45 -0.76
C PHE A 47 -4.50 -2.40 -0.49
N GLY A 48 -4.28 -1.17 -0.93
CA GLY A 48 -5.26 -0.10 -0.81
C GLY A 48 -6.29 -0.18 -1.92
N VAL A 49 -7.58 -0.22 -1.55
CA VAL A 49 -8.68 -0.11 -2.52
C VAL A 49 -9.17 1.33 -2.52
N SER A 50 -9.22 1.92 -3.71
CA SER A 50 -9.45 3.36 -3.94
C SER A 50 -10.87 3.68 -4.42
N ASN A 51 -11.82 2.74 -4.32
CA ASN A 51 -13.17 2.89 -4.88
C ASN A 51 -13.94 4.13 -4.40
N HIS A 52 -13.52 4.74 -3.29
CA HIS A 52 -14.12 5.94 -2.69
C HIS A 52 -13.19 7.17 -2.71
N LEU A 53 -12.07 7.09 -3.42
CA LEU A 53 -11.11 8.17 -3.55
C LEU A 53 -11.12 8.64 -5.01
N ASP A 54 -11.12 9.95 -5.19
CA ASP A 54 -10.96 10.52 -6.52
C ASP A 54 -9.60 10.09 -7.09
N LYS A 55 -9.64 9.70 -8.35
CA LYS A 55 -8.45 9.35 -9.12
C LYS A 55 -8.02 10.57 -9.92
N ASP A 56 -6.73 10.73 -10.13
CA ASP A 56 -6.15 11.77 -10.99
C ASP A 56 -4.92 11.21 -11.73
N ASP A 57 -4.29 11.99 -12.60
CA ASP A 57 -3.14 11.53 -13.39
C ASP A 57 -1.89 11.22 -12.56
N VAL A 58 -1.84 11.68 -11.30
CA VAL A 58 -0.64 11.57 -10.45
C VAL A 58 -0.84 10.68 -9.23
N GLY A 59 -2.04 10.12 -9.07
CA GLY A 59 -2.46 9.37 -7.90
C GLY A 59 -2.36 10.16 -6.60
N SER A 60 -2.85 11.42 -6.52
CA SER A 60 -2.72 12.27 -5.32
C SER A 60 -3.28 11.62 -4.05
N ASN A 61 -4.25 10.71 -4.19
CA ASN A 61 -4.84 9.98 -3.07
C ASN A 61 -4.05 8.75 -2.61
N ALA A 62 -2.94 8.42 -3.28
CA ALA A 62 -2.07 7.30 -2.89
C ALA A 62 -1.39 7.51 -1.52
N ASP A 63 -1.12 8.75 -1.14
CA ASP A 63 -0.48 9.15 0.12
C ASP A 63 -1.30 10.15 0.94
N SER A 64 -2.58 10.32 0.61
CA SER A 64 -3.47 11.22 1.36
C SER A 64 -3.90 10.64 2.70
N GLN A 65 -4.26 11.50 3.65
CA GLN A 65 -4.84 11.09 4.94
C GLN A 65 -6.16 10.32 4.79
N GLN A 66 -6.78 10.36 3.60
CA GLN A 66 -8.01 9.62 3.32
C GLN A 66 -7.73 8.17 2.93
N ASN A 67 -6.50 7.85 2.52
CA ASN A 67 -6.09 6.54 2.06
C ASN A 67 -6.28 5.47 3.15
N PRO A 68 -6.96 4.35 2.84
CA PRO A 68 -7.24 3.31 3.83
C PRO A 68 -5.98 2.64 4.39
N VAL A 69 -4.91 2.51 3.59
CA VAL A 69 -3.62 1.97 4.04
C VAL A 69 -3.02 2.89 5.11
N ILE A 70 -2.91 4.19 4.84
CA ILE A 70 -2.37 5.17 5.81
C ILE A 70 -3.19 5.18 7.10
N LYS A 71 -4.53 5.09 7.00
CA LYS A 71 -5.41 5.07 8.18
C LYS A 71 -5.24 3.83 9.05
N VAL A 72 -4.87 2.69 8.47
CA VAL A 72 -4.84 1.42 9.20
C VAL A 72 -3.48 1.08 9.77
N LEU A 73 -2.39 1.57 9.17
CA LEU A 73 -1.03 1.26 9.63
C LEU A 73 -0.80 1.56 11.13
N PRO A 74 -1.17 2.75 11.67
CA PRO A 74 -1.00 3.03 13.11
C PRO A 74 -1.86 2.12 14.00
N LYS A 75 -3.04 1.71 13.49
CA LYS A 75 -3.97 0.84 14.20
C LYS A 75 -3.41 -0.58 14.28
N LEU A 76 -2.92 -1.12 13.17
CA LEU A 76 -2.31 -2.45 13.13
C LEU A 76 -1.12 -2.55 14.06
N ARG A 77 -0.29 -1.50 14.16
CA ARG A 77 0.82 -1.48 15.11
C ARG A 77 0.38 -1.45 16.56
N THR A 78 -0.66 -0.68 16.86
CA THR A 78 -1.25 -0.66 18.20
C THR A 78 -1.87 -2.01 18.57
N TRP A 79 -2.55 -2.67 17.61
CA TRP A 79 -3.26 -3.93 17.86
C TRP A 79 -2.33 -5.15 17.87
N PHE A 80 -1.30 -5.16 17.02
CA PHE A 80 -0.41 -6.29 16.79
C PHE A 80 1.06 -5.81 16.67
N PRO A 81 1.71 -5.48 17.79
CA PRO A 81 3.07 -4.92 17.78
C PRO A 81 4.13 -5.81 17.12
N GLU A 82 3.96 -7.14 17.21
CA GLU A 82 4.88 -8.14 16.64
C GLU A 82 4.58 -8.51 15.18
N LEU A 83 3.49 -7.99 14.61
CA LEU A 83 3.12 -8.30 13.23
C LEU A 83 4.03 -7.52 12.27
N ILE A 84 4.61 -8.23 11.30
CA ILE A 84 5.33 -7.60 10.19
C ILE A 84 4.32 -7.08 9.18
N ILE A 85 4.33 -5.76 8.97
CA ILE A 85 3.40 -5.09 8.07
C ILE A 85 4.13 -4.64 6.81
N ALA A 86 3.78 -5.27 5.68
CA ALA A 86 4.19 -4.87 4.35
C ALA A 86 3.07 -4.11 3.63
N THR A 87 3.42 -3.10 2.83
CA THR A 87 2.45 -2.35 2.00
C THR A 87 2.86 -2.35 0.54
N ASP A 88 1.88 -2.49 -0.36
CA ASP A 88 2.07 -2.26 -1.79
C ASP A 88 2.19 -0.76 -2.09
N VAL A 89 3.33 -0.34 -2.66
CA VAL A 89 3.58 1.04 -3.10
C VAL A 89 3.40 1.11 -4.62
N CYS A 90 2.21 1.55 -5.04
CA CYS A 90 1.83 1.59 -6.44
C CYS A 90 0.92 2.79 -6.76
N LEU A 91 0.91 3.21 -8.03
CA LEU A 91 0.03 4.26 -8.57
C LEU A 91 -1.21 3.71 -9.27
N CYS A 92 -1.16 2.46 -9.72
CA CYS A 92 -2.23 1.80 -10.47
C CYS A 92 -3.63 1.96 -9.83
N PRO A 93 -3.82 1.76 -8.51
CA PRO A 93 -5.15 1.92 -7.94
C PRO A 93 -5.60 3.39 -7.84
N TYR A 94 -4.70 4.36 -7.83
CA TYR A 94 -5.01 5.76 -7.53
C TYR A 94 -5.03 6.67 -8.76
N THR A 95 -4.62 6.17 -9.93
CA THR A 95 -4.58 6.93 -11.17
C THR A 95 -5.80 6.71 -12.05
N GLU A 96 -6.24 7.73 -12.79
CA GLU A 96 -7.38 7.60 -13.73
C GLU A 96 -7.08 6.60 -14.85
N HIS A 97 -5.87 6.68 -15.41
CA HIS A 97 -5.41 5.80 -16.47
C HIS A 97 -5.05 4.38 -15.97
N GLY A 98 -4.97 4.15 -14.65
CA GLY A 98 -4.74 2.82 -14.07
C GLY A 98 -3.36 2.22 -14.33
N HIS A 99 -2.37 3.04 -14.68
CA HIS A 99 -0.98 2.60 -14.89
C HIS A 99 -0.14 2.85 -13.64
N CYS A 100 0.93 2.07 -13.49
CA CYS A 100 1.74 2.09 -12.27
C CYS A 100 2.80 3.22 -12.27
N GLY A 101 2.70 4.16 -13.20
CA GLY A 101 3.60 5.30 -13.38
C GLY A 101 2.87 6.50 -13.96
N ILE A 102 3.49 7.67 -13.87
CA ILE A 102 3.04 8.93 -14.46
C ILE A 102 3.19 8.83 -15.98
N LEU A 103 2.14 9.19 -16.71
CA LEU A 103 2.19 9.26 -18.17
C LEU A 103 2.73 10.62 -18.63
N GLY A 104 3.63 10.60 -19.59
CA GLY A 104 4.07 11.79 -20.33
C GLY A 104 3.03 12.22 -21.38
N PRO A 105 3.27 13.36 -22.07
CA PRO A 105 2.36 13.87 -23.09
C PRO A 105 2.15 12.93 -24.29
N ASP A 106 3.08 12.00 -24.52
CA ASP A 106 3.05 10.97 -25.55
C ASP A 106 2.34 9.68 -25.09
N GLY A 107 1.81 9.65 -23.86
CA GLY A 107 1.17 8.48 -23.25
C GLY A 107 2.16 7.41 -22.79
N VAL A 108 3.47 7.67 -22.83
CA VAL A 108 4.51 6.76 -22.35
C VAL A 108 4.82 7.07 -20.89
N ILE A 109 5.16 6.04 -20.10
CA ILE A 109 5.52 6.24 -18.69
C ILE A 109 6.79 7.09 -18.57
N ASP A 110 6.67 8.25 -17.92
CA ASP A 110 7.80 9.07 -17.47
C ASP A 110 8.41 8.40 -16.23
N ASN A 111 9.48 7.64 -16.44
CA ASN A 111 10.18 6.93 -15.37
C ASN A 111 10.73 7.86 -14.27
N PRO A 112 11.47 8.96 -14.59
CA PRO A 112 11.88 9.93 -13.58
C PRO A 112 10.74 10.47 -12.70
N ALA A 113 9.64 10.92 -13.32
CA ALA A 113 8.49 11.45 -12.59
C ALA A 113 7.81 10.36 -11.75
N SER A 114 7.65 9.16 -12.31
CA SER A 114 7.07 8.00 -11.62
C SER A 114 7.87 7.61 -10.38
N ILE A 115 9.20 7.51 -10.50
CA ILE A 115 10.08 7.16 -9.38
C ILE A 115 9.98 8.20 -8.27
N LYS A 116 9.94 9.49 -8.62
CA LYS A 116 9.78 10.58 -7.66
C LYS A 116 8.44 10.47 -6.92
N ARG A 117 7.34 10.23 -7.65
CA ARG A 117 6.01 10.11 -7.06
C ARG A 117 5.90 8.89 -6.13
N ILE A 118 6.39 7.74 -6.58
CA ILE A 118 6.41 6.50 -5.80
C ILE A 118 7.25 6.66 -4.53
N ALA A 119 8.37 7.38 -4.59
CA ALA A 119 9.18 7.66 -3.41
C ALA A 119 8.42 8.51 -2.36
N GLN A 120 7.55 9.44 -2.79
CA GLN A 120 6.70 10.20 -1.88
C GLN A 120 5.67 9.30 -1.17
N ILE A 121 5.04 8.38 -1.92
CA ILE A 121 4.08 7.43 -1.37
C ILE A 121 4.77 6.48 -0.38
N ALA A 122 5.91 5.92 -0.76
CA ALA A 122 6.76 5.11 0.10
C ALA A 122 7.11 5.84 1.41
N LEU A 123 7.49 7.12 1.33
CA LEU A 123 7.80 7.93 2.50
C LEU A 123 6.57 8.15 3.40
N ALA A 124 5.40 8.38 2.83
CA ALA A 124 4.17 8.53 3.60
C ALA A 124 3.81 7.24 4.35
N TYR A 125 3.96 6.08 3.71
CA TYR A 125 3.69 4.78 4.35
C TYR A 125 4.74 4.48 5.43
N ALA A 126 6.01 4.80 5.18
CA ALA A 126 7.08 4.71 6.18
C ALA A 126 6.79 5.55 7.44
N LYS A 127 6.32 6.78 7.26
CA LYS A 127 5.91 7.67 8.37
C LYS A 127 4.70 7.13 9.14
N ALA A 128 3.85 6.35 8.49
CA ALA A 128 2.67 5.74 9.09
C ALA A 128 2.94 4.40 9.82
N VAL A 129 4.22 4.02 10.01
CA VAL A 129 4.70 2.90 10.87
C VAL A 129 4.76 1.50 10.20
N THR A 130 4.93 1.41 8.88
CA THR A 130 5.20 0.11 8.20
C THR A 130 6.60 -0.44 8.49
N ASP A 131 6.78 -1.76 8.61
CA ASP A 131 8.10 -2.42 8.75
C ASP A 131 8.82 -2.56 7.41
N ALA A 132 8.06 -2.75 6.33
CA ALA A 132 8.59 -3.14 5.04
C ALA A 132 7.75 -2.56 3.92
N LEU A 133 8.40 -2.03 2.89
CA LEU A 133 7.73 -1.48 1.73
C LEU A 133 7.91 -2.43 0.54
N ALA A 134 6.81 -2.94 -0.01
CA ALA A 134 6.81 -3.70 -1.26
C ALA A 134 6.53 -2.72 -2.41
N VAL A 135 7.53 -2.40 -3.22
CA VAL A 135 7.37 -1.51 -4.39
C VAL A 135 7.05 -2.38 -5.60
N SER A 136 5.92 -2.17 -6.26
CA SER A 136 5.47 -2.96 -7.42
C SER A 136 5.58 -2.13 -8.72
N ILE A 137 6.78 -2.10 -9.33
CA ILE A 137 6.98 -1.53 -10.67
C ILE A 137 7.71 -2.52 -11.57
N LEU A 138 7.08 -2.99 -12.64
CA LEU A 138 7.71 -3.96 -13.55
C LEU A 138 8.91 -3.36 -14.30
N SER A 139 8.95 -2.03 -14.49
CA SER A 139 9.93 -1.37 -15.37
C SER A 139 11.12 -0.69 -14.67
N ALA A 140 11.10 -0.46 -13.36
CA ALA A 140 12.19 0.25 -12.67
C ALA A 140 12.86 -0.50 -11.50
N TYR A 141 12.60 -1.80 -11.34
CA TYR A 141 13.44 -2.68 -10.50
C TYR A 141 14.90 -2.74 -10.96
N ARG A 142 15.20 -2.37 -12.21
CA ARG A 142 16.49 -2.73 -12.80
C ARG A 142 17.69 -1.93 -12.29
N SER A 143 17.59 -0.65 -11.89
CA SER A 143 18.83 0.12 -11.60
C SER A 143 18.77 1.41 -10.76
N ASN A 144 17.69 1.78 -10.06
CA ASN A 144 17.67 3.13 -9.45
C ASN A 144 18.23 3.21 -8.01
N LYS A 145 19.41 3.82 -7.87
CA LYS A 145 20.11 4.03 -6.58
C LYS A 145 19.27 4.80 -5.55
N VAL A 146 18.29 5.60 -5.98
CA VAL A 146 17.47 6.44 -5.09
C VAL A 146 16.55 5.60 -4.19
N VAL A 147 15.74 4.70 -4.76
CA VAL A 147 14.82 3.85 -3.98
C VAL A 147 15.62 2.94 -3.04
N ARG A 148 16.71 2.34 -3.54
CA ARG A 148 17.60 1.51 -2.72
C ARG A 148 18.30 2.33 -1.63
N ARG A 149 18.76 3.56 -1.90
CA ARG A 149 19.37 4.43 -0.88
C ARG A 149 18.35 4.83 0.17
N PHE A 150 17.11 5.15 -0.19
CA PHE A 150 16.06 5.49 0.77
C PHE A 150 15.66 4.29 1.64
N ILE A 151 15.43 3.11 1.04
CA ILE A 151 15.13 1.88 1.78
C ILE A 151 16.31 1.51 2.69
N MET A 152 17.55 1.58 2.21
CA MET A 152 18.74 1.23 3.00
C MET A 152 19.05 2.25 4.11
N THR A 153 18.83 3.56 3.88
CA THR A 153 18.93 4.58 4.92
C THR A 153 17.86 4.36 5.98
N TRP A 154 16.64 4.02 5.60
CA TRP A 154 15.56 3.74 6.54
C TRP A 154 15.81 2.43 7.33
N LEU A 155 16.25 1.35 6.68
CA LEU A 155 16.69 0.11 7.36
C LEU A 155 17.88 0.34 8.30
N SER A 156 18.75 1.33 8.04
CA SER A 156 19.87 1.67 8.93
C SER A 156 19.46 2.48 10.16
N ILE A 157 18.28 3.12 10.15
CA ILE A 157 17.72 3.85 11.30
C ILE A 157 17.11 2.89 12.33
N PHE A 158 16.79 1.65 11.93
CA PHE A 158 16.22 0.60 12.78
C PHE A 158 17.21 -0.52 13.14
N LYS A 159 18.52 -0.23 13.14
CA LYS A 159 19.55 -1.08 13.74
C LYS A 159 19.87 -0.62 15.17
#